data_AF-A0A1C5XPR0-F1
#
_entry.id   AF-A0A1C5XPR0-F1
#
_cell.length_a   1.000
_cell.length_b   1.000
_cell.length_c   1.000
_cell.angle_alpha   90.00
_cell.angle_beta   90.00
_cell.angle_gamma   90.00
#
_symmetry.space_group_name_H-M   'P 1'
#
loop_
_entity.id
_entity.type
_entity.pdbx_description
1 polymer ?
#
loop_
_entity_poly.entity_id
_entity_poly.type
_entity_poly.pdbx_seq_one_letter_code
_entity_poly.pdbx_strand_id
1 'polypeptide(L)'
;MFEEFYEMYEPEEQEVVALINRCIGGGYNNRGNFWQMTVVTLGMVFCDTGKVSTKEERLEWPVTDEERNSDKGWERFHNEQICRLKIRRMKEEWAKDLVAWPWCISEIVKPMRTARNFRLFWRNTTSRW
;
A
#
# COMPACT_ATOMS: atom_id res chain seq x y z
N MET A 1 -14.77 -10.72 8.58
CA MET A 1 -14.15 -10.61 7.24
C MET A 1 -14.12 -9.11 6.93
N PHE A 2 -13.33 -8.64 5.96
CA PHE A 2 -13.05 -7.19 5.79
C PHE A 2 -13.78 -6.59 4.59
N GLU A 3 -15.00 -7.05 4.31
CA GLU A 3 -15.80 -6.65 3.15
C GLU A 3 -16.03 -5.15 3.13
N GLU A 4 -16.41 -4.55 4.26
CA GLU A 4 -16.69 -3.12 4.38
C GLU A 4 -15.46 -2.28 4.03
N PHE A 5 -14.25 -2.78 4.32
CA PHE A 5 -13.01 -2.13 3.90
C PHE A 5 -12.88 -2.16 2.38
N TYR A 6 -13.02 -3.33 1.76
CA TYR A 6 -12.84 -3.48 0.31
C TYR A 6 -13.92 -2.80 -0.52
N GLU A 7 -15.15 -2.64 0.00
CA GLU A 7 -16.24 -1.93 -0.66
C GLU A 7 -15.95 -0.44 -0.91
N MET A 8 -15.03 0.17 -0.15
CA MET A 8 -14.60 1.55 -0.36
C MET A 8 -13.69 1.74 -1.58
N TYR A 9 -13.19 0.64 -2.16
CA TYR A 9 -12.24 0.66 -3.25
C TYR A 9 -12.84 0.08 -4.53
N GLU A 10 -12.35 0.57 -5.66
CA GLU A 10 -12.67 0.01 -6.97
C GLU A 10 -12.29 -1.47 -7.02
N PRO A 11 -13.05 -2.33 -7.73
CA PRO A 11 -12.73 -3.75 -7.84
C PRO A 11 -11.47 -4.00 -8.69
N GLU A 12 -11.11 -3.06 -9.56
CA GLU A 12 -9.95 -3.16 -10.45
C GLU A 12 -8.64 -3.18 -9.66
N GLU A 13 -7.86 -4.24 -9.86
CA GLU A 13 -6.54 -4.40 -9.25
C GLU A 13 -5.45 -3.87 -10.18
N GLN A 14 -4.54 -3.08 -9.62
CA GLN A 14 -3.34 -2.62 -10.30
C GLN A 14 -2.13 -3.24 -9.63
N GLU A 15 -1.21 -3.79 -10.41
CA GLU A 15 0.04 -4.29 -9.88
C GLU A 15 1.10 -3.21 -9.87
N VAL A 16 1.79 -3.08 -8.73
CA VAL A 16 2.81 -2.06 -8.51
C VAL A 16 4.05 -2.62 -7.84
N VAL A 17 5.20 -2.05 -8.18
CA VAL A 17 6.41 -2.13 -7.36
C VAL A 17 6.48 -0.87 -6.51
N ALA A 18 6.18 -1.00 -5.23
CA ALA A 18 6.19 0.08 -4.26
C ALA A 18 7.47 0.04 -3.43
N LEU A 19 8.04 1.20 -3.17
CA LEU A 19 9.07 1.36 -2.16
C LEU A 19 8.46 1.99 -0.91
N ILE A 20 8.45 1.23 0.17
CA ILE A 20 7.93 1.63 1.46
C ILE A 20 8.91 2.60 2.14
N ASN A 21 8.37 3.71 2.62
CA ASN A 21 9.08 4.66 3.46
C ASN A 21 8.96 4.24 4.93
N ARG A 22 7.74 4.23 5.47
CA ARG A 22 7.47 3.88 6.87
C ARG A 22 6.01 3.51 7.07
N CYS A 23 5.75 2.70 8.10
CA CYS A 23 4.41 2.60 8.68
C CYS A 23 4.09 3.89 9.45
N ILE A 24 2.89 4.44 9.26
CA ILE A 24 2.44 5.66 9.94
C ILE A 24 1.39 5.39 11.02
N GLY A 25 0.91 4.16 11.12
CA GLY A 25 0.09 3.68 12.24
C GLY A 25 -1.26 3.10 11.83
N GLY A 26 -2.06 2.79 12.85
CA GLY A 26 -3.41 2.27 12.71
C GLY A 26 -4.47 3.34 12.87
N GLY A 27 -5.49 3.32 12.00
CA GLY A 27 -6.66 4.17 12.05
C GLY A 27 -7.94 3.35 12.21
N TYR A 28 -8.90 3.89 12.97
CA TYR A 28 -10.23 3.30 13.08
C TYR A 28 -11.20 3.97 12.11
N ASN A 29 -11.87 3.17 11.27
CA ASN A 29 -12.91 3.67 10.38
C ASN A 29 -14.29 3.47 11.03
N ASN A 30 -14.90 4.57 11.48
CA ASN A 30 -16.22 4.54 12.10
C ASN A 30 -17.35 4.18 11.12
N ARG A 31 -17.19 4.43 9.80
CA ARG A 31 -18.23 4.16 8.80
C ARG A 31 -18.34 2.65 8.52
N GLY A 32 -17.21 1.95 8.46
CA GLY A 32 -17.16 0.51 8.20
C GLY A 32 -16.87 -0.36 9.42
N ASN A 33 -16.67 0.24 10.60
CA ASN A 33 -16.42 -0.47 11.86
C ASN A 33 -15.21 -1.43 11.81
N PHE A 34 -14.08 -0.95 11.31
CA PHE A 34 -12.85 -1.75 11.22
C PHE A 34 -11.60 -0.93 11.54
N TRP A 35 -10.52 -1.64 11.89
CA TRP A 35 -9.17 -1.08 11.96
C TRP A 35 -8.44 -1.27 10.64
N GLN A 36 -7.63 -0.29 10.29
CA GLN A 36 -6.72 -0.36 9.15
C GLN A 36 -5.34 0.16 9.55
N MET A 37 -4.29 -0.42 8.98
CA MET A 37 -2.93 0.08 9.09
C MET A 37 -2.56 0.83 7.82
N THR A 38 -1.74 1.87 7.95
CA THR A 38 -1.30 2.69 6.83
C THR A 38 0.23 2.75 6.75
N VAL A 39 0.76 2.60 5.54
CA VAL A 39 2.15 2.93 5.20
C VAL A 39 2.17 4.04 4.15
N VAL A 40 3.29 4.74 4.10
CA VAL A 40 3.57 5.69 3.02
C VAL A 40 4.73 5.22 2.15
N THR A 41 4.68 5.52 0.87
CA THR A 41 5.71 5.15 -0.11
C THR A 41 6.64 6.31 -0.43
N LEU A 42 7.89 6.03 -0.82
CA LEU A 42 8.75 7.02 -1.49
C LEU A 42 8.52 7.08 -3.01
N GLY A 43 7.96 6.01 -3.58
CA GLY A 43 7.60 5.95 -4.99
C GLY A 43 7.03 4.60 -5.37
N MET A 44 6.35 4.57 -6.50
CA MET A 44 5.67 3.40 -7.04
C MET A 44 5.86 3.33 -8.55
N VAL A 45 5.99 2.12 -9.08
CA VAL A 45 5.95 1.84 -10.51
C VAL A 45 4.75 0.98 -10.81
N PHE A 46 3.89 1.45 -11.72
CA PHE A 46 2.75 0.69 -12.21
C PHE A 46 3.23 -0.30 -13.26
N CYS A 47 3.10 -1.61 -12.98
CA CYS A 47 3.69 -2.67 -13.79
C CYS A 47 3.18 -2.66 -15.24
N ASP A 48 1.86 -2.45 -15.43
CA ASP A 48 1.24 -2.53 -16.75
C ASP A 48 1.68 -1.41 -17.71
N THR A 49 2.00 -0.24 -17.17
CA THR A 49 2.31 0.96 -17.97
C THR A 49 3.77 1.39 -17.89
N GLY A 50 4.53 0.86 -16.92
CA GLY A 50 5.85 1.34 -16.56
C GLY A 50 5.87 2.75 -15.95
N LYS A 51 4.69 3.36 -15.69
CA LYS A 51 4.60 4.72 -15.15
C LYS A 51 5.19 4.76 -13.74
N VAL A 52 6.05 5.76 -13.51
CA VAL A 52 6.66 6.03 -12.20
C VAL A 52 5.89 7.16 -11.51
N SER A 53 5.49 6.95 -10.26
CA SER A 53 5.08 8.01 -9.34
C SER A 53 6.15 8.17 -8.27
N THR A 54 6.63 9.40 -8.07
CA THR A 54 7.55 9.76 -6.97
C THR A 54 6.82 10.55 -5.87
N LYS A 55 5.49 10.51 -5.87
CA LYS A 55 4.68 11.13 -4.83
C LYS A 55 4.65 10.21 -3.60
N GLU A 56 4.49 10.81 -2.42
CA GLU A 56 4.18 10.04 -1.21
C GLU A 56 2.73 9.57 -1.31
N GLU A 57 2.52 8.29 -1.59
CA GLU A 57 1.21 7.65 -1.65
C GLU A 57 0.94 6.91 -0.34
N ARG A 58 -0.33 6.87 0.09
CA ARG A 58 -0.77 6.08 1.24
C ARG A 58 -1.28 4.73 0.78
N LEU A 59 -0.78 3.66 1.39
CA LEU A 59 -1.27 2.31 1.17
C LEU A 59 -1.85 1.77 2.48
N GLU A 60 -3.05 1.21 2.40
CA GLU A 60 -3.84 0.78 3.56
C GLU A 60 -4.24 -0.69 3.45
N TRP A 61 -4.35 -1.36 4.59
CA TRP A 61 -4.90 -2.70 4.67
C TRP A 61 -5.67 -2.87 5.97
N PRO A 62 -6.73 -3.70 5.98
CA PRO A 62 -7.50 -3.93 7.17
C PRO A 62 -6.75 -4.87 8.11
N VAL A 63 -6.96 -4.70 9.42
CA VAL A 63 -6.37 -5.54 10.47
C VAL A 63 -7.42 -5.89 11.53
N THR A 64 -7.28 -7.06 12.13
CA THR A 64 -8.04 -7.43 13.33
C THR A 64 -7.51 -6.66 14.56
N ASP A 65 -8.28 -6.63 15.65
CA ASP A 65 -7.80 -6.08 16.92
C ASP A 65 -6.54 -6.79 17.43
N GLU A 66 -6.42 -8.11 17.21
CA GLU A 66 -5.23 -8.87 17.59
C GLU A 66 -4.00 -8.43 16.77
N GLU A 67 -4.16 -8.32 15.46
CA GLU A 67 -3.08 -7.88 14.57
C GLU A 67 -2.66 -6.43 14.86
N ARG A 68 -3.60 -5.53 15.12
CA ARG A 68 -3.34 -4.13 15.47
C ARG A 68 -2.52 -4.00 16.76
N ASN A 69 -2.74 -4.89 17.71
CA ASN A 69 -2.09 -4.89 19.03
C ASN A 69 -0.84 -5.78 19.08
N SER A 70 -0.35 -6.24 17.94
CA SER A 70 0.86 -7.06 17.84
C SER A 70 1.77 -6.61 16.70
N ASP A 71 3.01 -7.11 16.71
CA ASP A 71 3.99 -6.81 15.66
C ASP A 71 3.50 -7.23 14.26
N LYS A 72 2.55 -8.18 14.16
CA LYS A 72 1.94 -8.59 12.88
C LYS A 72 1.35 -7.40 12.09
N GLY A 73 0.71 -6.44 12.78
CA GLY A 73 0.17 -5.25 12.14
C GLY A 73 1.26 -4.21 11.81
N TRP A 74 2.21 -4.00 12.72
CA TRP A 74 3.20 -2.91 12.64
C TRP A 74 4.42 -3.25 11.80
N GLU A 75 4.81 -4.51 11.75
CA GLU A 75 5.99 -5.01 11.06
C GLU A 75 5.66 -5.69 9.72
N ARG A 76 4.41 -5.58 9.24
CA ARG A 76 4.02 -6.08 7.91
C ARG A 76 4.87 -5.48 6.79
N PHE A 77 5.28 -4.22 6.96
CA PHE A 77 6.19 -3.53 6.05
C PHE A 77 7.28 -2.78 6.83
N HIS A 78 8.51 -2.90 6.36
CA HIS A 78 9.67 -2.24 6.96
C HIS A 78 10.10 -1.00 6.16
N ASN A 79 10.89 -0.14 6.80
CA ASN A 79 11.49 1.02 6.15
C ASN A 79 12.45 0.57 5.02
N GLU A 80 12.43 1.32 3.91
CA GLU A 80 13.19 1.08 2.69
C GLU A 80 12.96 -0.30 2.06
N GLN A 81 11.83 -0.93 2.37
CA GLN A 81 11.43 -2.20 1.78
C GLN A 81 10.80 -1.98 0.42
N ILE A 82 11.20 -2.80 -0.56
CA ILE A 82 10.54 -2.84 -1.86
C ILE A 82 9.54 -4.00 -1.85
N CYS A 83 8.33 -3.76 -2.34
CA CYS A 83 7.27 -4.76 -2.39
C CYS A 83 6.61 -4.74 -3.76
N ARG A 84 6.33 -5.93 -4.30
CA ARG A 84 5.39 -6.08 -5.41
C ARG A 84 4.01 -6.35 -4.83
N LEU A 85 3.07 -5.46 -5.10
CA LEU A 85 1.75 -5.40 -4.48
C LEU A 85 0.67 -5.37 -5.55
N LYS A 86 -0.50 -5.92 -5.23
CA LYS A 86 -1.74 -5.54 -5.90
C LYS A 86 -2.45 -4.51 -5.05
N ILE A 87 -2.87 -3.44 -5.71
CA ILE A 87 -3.55 -2.32 -5.07
C ILE A 87 -4.86 -1.99 -5.77
N ARG A 88 -5.77 -1.37 -5.03
CA ARG A 88 -7.05 -0.88 -5.54
C ARG A 88 -7.22 0.59 -5.24
N ARG A 89 -7.78 1.33 -6.20
CA ARG A 89 -8.02 2.76 -6.06
C ARG A 89 -9.22 2.98 -5.14
N MET A 90 -9.16 3.97 -4.25
CA MET A 90 -10.36 4.37 -3.50
C MET A 90 -11.41 4.96 -4.45
N LYS A 91 -12.68 4.60 -4.24
CA LYS A 91 -13.79 5.16 -5.01
C LYS A 91 -13.98 6.63 -4.67
N GLU A 92 -14.43 7.40 -5.65
CA GLU A 92 -14.50 8.86 -5.53
C GLU A 92 -15.46 9.30 -4.41
N GLU A 93 -16.59 8.63 -4.20
CA GLU A 93 -17.54 8.95 -3.14
C GLU A 93 -16.96 8.80 -1.73
N TRP A 94 -15.95 7.94 -1.54
CA TRP A 94 -15.25 7.75 -0.28
C TRP A 94 -14.09 8.72 -0.08
N ALA A 95 -13.59 9.30 -1.16
CA ALA A 95 -12.39 10.12 -1.15
C ALA A 95 -12.65 11.64 -0.98
N LYS A 96 -13.89 12.10 -1.18
CA LYS A 96 -14.26 13.54 -1.19
C LYS A 96 -13.86 14.30 0.07
N ASP A 97 -13.90 13.66 1.23
CA ASP A 97 -13.60 14.28 2.52
C ASP A 97 -12.16 14.04 2.98
N LEU A 98 -11.34 13.36 2.17
CA LEU A 98 -10.00 12.94 2.56
C LEU A 98 -8.92 13.86 1.98
N VAL A 99 -7.95 14.21 2.83
CA VAL A 99 -6.77 15.00 2.45
C VAL A 99 -5.85 14.22 1.49
N ALA A 100 -5.85 12.89 1.58
CA ALA A 100 -5.11 12.00 0.70
C ALA A 100 -6.01 10.82 0.33
N TRP A 101 -5.92 10.35 -0.91
CA TRP A 101 -6.72 9.24 -1.42
C TRP A 101 -5.89 7.97 -1.28
N PRO A 102 -6.09 7.17 -0.23
CA PRO A 102 -5.30 5.97 -0.04
C PRO A 102 -5.61 4.92 -1.11
N TRP A 103 -4.64 4.06 -1.34
CA TRP A 103 -4.82 2.82 -2.08
C TRP A 103 -4.98 1.68 -1.11
N CYS A 104 -5.88 0.74 -1.40
CA CYS A 104 -5.96 -0.52 -0.68
C CYS A 104 -4.84 -1.44 -1.16
N ILE A 105 -4.19 -2.16 -0.25
CA ILE A 105 -3.36 -3.32 -0.55
C ILE A 105 -4.25 -4.56 -0.49
N SER A 106 -4.56 -5.15 -1.64
CA SER A 106 -5.33 -6.40 -1.69
C SER A 106 -4.44 -7.63 -1.56
N GLU A 107 -3.21 -7.56 -2.08
CA GLU A 107 -2.29 -8.69 -2.08
C GLU A 107 -0.82 -8.25 -2.01
N ILE A 108 0.00 -8.99 -1.26
CA ILE A 108 1.45 -8.92 -1.37
C ILE A 108 1.90 -10.04 -2.31
N VAL A 109 2.15 -9.68 -3.57
CA VAL A 109 2.61 -10.64 -4.60
C VAL A 109 4.02 -11.12 -4.27
N LYS A 110 4.91 -10.21 -3.88
CA LYS A 110 6.28 -10.55 -3.51
C LYS A 110 6.91 -9.53 -2.56
N PRO A 111 7.35 -9.93 -1.36
CA PRO A 111 8.23 -9.11 -0.55
C PRO A 111 9.65 -9.13 -1.16
N MET A 112 10.19 -7.97 -1.51
CA MET A 112 11.57 -7.81 -2.00
C MET A 112 12.46 -7.27 -0.87
N ARG A 113 13.77 -7.53 -0.99
CA ARG A 113 14.79 -7.15 0.00
C ARG A 113 14.93 -5.63 0.14
N THR A 114 15.51 -5.19 1.26
CA THR A 114 15.90 -3.80 1.54
C THR A 114 16.65 -3.18 0.37
N ALA A 115 16.28 -1.96 0.00
CA ALA A 115 16.84 -1.25 -1.15
C ALA A 115 18.31 -0.84 -0.92
N ARG A 116 19.29 -1.72 -1.15
CA ARG A 116 20.68 -1.28 -1.32
C ARG A 116 20.81 -0.57 -2.67
N ASN A 117 21.01 0.75 -2.64
CA ASN A 117 21.24 1.64 -3.79
C ASN A 117 20.02 1.87 -4.72
N PHE A 118 19.15 2.76 -4.24
CA PHE A 118 17.95 3.33 -4.87
C PHE A 118 18.05 3.63 -6.39
N ARG A 119 19.01 4.45 -6.83
CA ARG A 119 19.04 4.97 -8.22
C ARG A 119 19.38 3.91 -9.27
N LEU A 120 20.23 2.93 -8.93
CA LEU A 120 20.57 1.84 -9.85
C LEU A 120 19.45 0.80 -9.92
N PHE A 121 18.72 0.58 -8.83
CA PHE A 121 17.57 -0.32 -8.81
C PHE A 121 16.49 0.17 -9.78
N TRP A 122 15.98 1.40 -9.61
CA TRP A 122 14.90 1.95 -10.44
C TRP A 122 15.17 1.96 -11.95
N ARG A 123 16.44 2.05 -12.37
CA ARG A 123 16.81 2.02 -13.80
C ARG A 123 16.92 0.62 -14.40
N ASN A 124 17.18 -0.42 -13.59
CA ASN A 124 17.47 -1.77 -14.07
C ASN A 124 16.32 -2.78 -13.84
N THR A 125 15.41 -2.53 -12.90
CA THR A 125 14.38 -3.53 -12.53
C THR A 125 13.10 -3.49 -13.34
N THR A 126 12.85 -2.51 -14.21
CA THR A 126 11.70 -2.56 -15.13
C THR A 126 11.90 -3.51 -16.31
N SER A 127 13.12 -4.02 -16.53
CA SER A 127 13.45 -4.87 -17.70
C SER A 127 13.62 -6.35 -17.36
N ARG A 128 13.49 -6.77 -16.10
CA ARG A 128 13.73 -8.15 -15.67
C ARG A 128 12.80 -8.66 -14.55
N TRP A 129 11.69 -7.95 -14.34
CA TRP A 129 10.62 -8.28 -13.40
C TRP A 129 9.27 -7.99 -14.02
#